data_AF-A0A951B5E5-F1
#
_entry.id   AF-A0A951B5E5-F1
#
_cell.length_a   1.000
_cell.length_b   1.000
_cell.length_c   1.000
_cell.angle_alpha   90.00
_cell.angle_beta   90.00
_cell.angle_gamma   90.00
#
_symmetry.space_group_name_H-M   'P 1'
#
loop_
_entity.id
_entity.type
_entity.pdbx_description
1 polymer ?
#
loop_
_entity_poly.entity_id
_entity_poly.type
_entity_poly.pdbx_seq_one_letter_code
_entity_poly.pdbx_strand_id
1 'polypeptide(L)' 'MRVLGWAVLLLVLGVAAMAGYNLLRVMNAAQSAPLPGAMYEVDGKKMHLYCSGQGSPVVVFENGIGTDWTYAQKAQP' A
#
# COMPACT_ATOMS: atom_id res chain seq x y z
N MET A 1 -5.29 -34.50 -23.89
CA MET A 1 -6.25 -33.39 -23.74
C MET A 1 -6.86 -33.29 -22.34
N ARG A 2 -7.36 -34.39 -21.74
CA ARG A 2 -7.97 -34.36 -20.38
C ARG A 2 -7.02 -33.89 -19.26
N VAL A 3 -5.79 -34.39 -19.24
CA VAL A 3 -4.78 -33.99 -18.23
C VAL A 3 -4.37 -32.52 -18.35
N LEU A 4 -4.22 -32.03 -19.59
CA LEU A 4 -3.93 -30.61 -19.85
C LEU A 4 -5.08 -29.71 -19.38
N GLY A 5 -6.33 -30.13 -19.60
CA GLY A 5 -7.50 -29.40 -19.10
C GLY A 5 -7.53 -29.27 -17.58
N TRP A 6 -7.23 -30.36 -16.85
CA TRP A 6 -7.14 -30.32 -15.39
C TRP A 6 -5.97 -29.46 -14.89
N ALA A 7 -4.81 -29.53 -15.54
CA ALA A 7 -3.66 -28.72 -15.19
C ALA A 7 -3.95 -27.21 -15.37
N VAL A 8 -4.59 -26.82 -16.47
CA VAL A 8 -5.01 -25.44 -16.72
C VAL A 8 -6.05 -25.00 -15.69
N LEU A 9 -7.04 -25.85 -15.37
CA LEU A 9 -8.06 -25.53 -14.38
C LEU A 9 -7.43 -25.29 -13.00
N LEU A 10 -6.53 -26.16 -12.55
CA LEU A 10 -5.84 -26.01 -11.26
C LEU A 10 -4.99 -24.73 -11.22
N LEU A 11 -4.32 -24.38 -12.32
CA LEU A 11 -3.55 -23.16 -12.42
C LEU A 11 -4.44 -21.91 -12.31
N VAL A 12 -5.57 -21.89 -13.02
CA VAL A 12 -6.55 -20.79 -12.96
C VAL A 12 -7.12 -20.66 -11.54
N LEU A 13 -7.49 -21.77 -10.91
CA LEU A 13 -8.00 -21.77 -9.53
C LEU A 13 -6.93 -21.27 -8.54
N GLY A 14 -5.67 -21.68 -8.72
CA GLY A 14 -4.56 -21.22 -7.89
C GLY A 14 -4.33 -19.71 -7.99
N VAL A 15 -4.31 -19.17 -9.22
CA VAL A 15 -4.16 -17.72 -9.46
C VAL A 15 -5.36 -16.96 -8.88
N ALA A 16 -6.58 -17.45 -9.09
CA ALA A 16 -7.79 -16.81 -8.57
C ALA A 16 -7.81 -16.78 -7.04
N ALA A 17 -7.44 -17.88 -6.38
CA ALA A 17 -7.33 -17.96 -4.93
C ALA A 17 -6.29 -16.97 -4.38
N MET A 18 -5.13 -16.87 -5.05
CA MET A 18 -4.07 -15.95 -4.63
C MET A 18 -4.46 -14.48 -4.82
N ALA A 19 -5.13 -14.14 -5.93
CA ALA A 19 -5.67 -12.80 -6.16
C ALA A 19 -6.75 -12.46 -5.12
N GLY A 20 -7.68 -13.38 -4.85
CA GLY A 20 -8.72 -13.22 -3.84
C GLY A 20 -8.15 -13.00 -2.43
N TYR A 21 -7.14 -13.79 -2.05
CA TYR A 21 -6.45 -13.62 -0.77
C TYR A 21 -5.81 -12.24 -0.63
N ASN A 22 -5.08 -11.79 -1.66
CA ASN A 22 -4.46 -10.47 -1.65
C ASN A 22 -5.49 -9.34 -1.54
N LEU A 23 -6.61 -9.44 -2.27
CA LEU A 23 -7.67 -8.44 -2.20
C LEU A 23 -8.26 -8.33 -0.79
N LEU A 24 -8.59 -9.47 -0.18
CA LEU A 24 -9.11 -9.51 1.20
C LEU A 24 -8.11 -8.92 2.20
N ARG A 25 -6.82 -9.18 2.03
CA ARG A 25 -5.76 -8.62 2.88
C ARG A 25 -5.67 -7.09 2.78
N VAL A 26 -5.74 -6.53 1.58
CA VAL A 26 -5.72 -5.08 1.36
C VAL A 26 -6.94 -4.42 2.00
N MET A 27 -8.13 -5.00 1.82
CA MET A 27 -9.37 -4.49 2.42
C MET A 27 -9.31 -4.52 3.95
N ASN A 28 -8.87 -5.65 4.53
CA ASN A 28 -8.74 -5.77 5.98
C ASN A 28 -7.72 -4.78 6.54
N ALA A 29 -6.56 -4.63 5.89
CA ALA A 29 -5.52 -3.70 6.33
C ALA A 29 -6.03 -2.25 6.36
N ALA A 30 -6.80 -1.84 5.34
CA ALA A 30 -7.40 -0.51 5.28
C ALA A 30 -8.40 -0.24 6.41
N GLN A 31 -9.06 -1.29 6.92
CA GLN A 31 -10.04 -1.17 8.01
C GLN A 31 -9.41 -1.28 9.40
N SER A 32 -8.49 -2.23 9.60
CA SER A 32 -7.97 -2.56 10.93
C SER A 32 -6.80 -1.67 11.38
N ALA A 33 -6.09 -1.06 10.44
CA ALA A 33 -4.92 -0.24 10.71
C ALA A 33 -4.89 0.96 9.75
N PRO A 34 -5.77 1.96 9.94
CA PRO A 34 -5.73 3.16 9.13
C PRO A 34 -4.36 3.82 9.26
N LEU A 35 -3.67 3.98 8.14
CA LEU A 35 -2.36 4.61 8.09
C LEU A 35 -2.51 6.07 8.55
N PRO A 36 -1.64 6.57 9.45
CA PRO A 36 -1.69 7.97 9.86
C PRO A 36 -1.42 8.91 8.67
N GLY A 37 -1.87 10.15 8.81
CA GLY A 37 -1.84 11.15 7.73
C GLY A 37 -3.15 11.20 6.96
N ALA A 38 -3.14 11.96 5.85
CA ALA A 38 -4.29 12.17 5.01
C ALA A 38 -3.89 12.38 3.54
N MET A 39 -4.86 12.27 2.63
CA MET A 39 -4.68 12.63 1.23
C MET A 39 -4.91 14.14 1.05
N TYR A 40 -3.92 14.83 0.53
CA TYR A 40 -3.96 16.25 0.19
C TYR A 40 -3.88 16.43 -1.31
N GLU A 41 -4.51 17.49 -1.82
CA GLU A 41 -4.32 17.91 -3.20
C GLU A 41 -3.16 18.92 -3.26
N VAL A 42 -2.11 18.57 -4.00
CA VAL A 42 -0.91 19.39 -4.20
C VAL A 42 -0.67 19.48 -5.70
N ASP A 43 -0.78 20.69 -6.26
CA ASP A 43 -0.60 20.93 -7.69
C ASP A 43 -1.45 19.99 -8.58
N GLY A 44 -2.72 19.81 -8.21
CA GLY A 44 -3.68 18.93 -8.92
C GLY A 44 -3.43 17.42 -8.75
N LYS A 45 -2.50 17.01 -7.88
CA LYS A 45 -2.20 15.60 -7.58
C LYS A 45 -2.61 15.25 -6.16
N LYS A 46 -3.22 14.07 -5.99
CA LYS A 46 -3.50 13.53 -4.65
C LYS A 46 -2.22 12.93 -4.08
N MET A 47 -1.75 13.48 -2.97
CA MET A 47 -0.56 13.04 -2.24
C MET A 47 -0.93 12.62 -0.83
N HIS A 48 -0.41 11.49 -0.35
CA HIS A 48 -0.49 11.13 1.06
C HIS A 48 0.58 11.92 1.83
N LEU A 49 0.16 12.67 2.84
CA LEU A 49 1.07 13.40 3.74
C LEU A 49 0.74 13.05 5.19
N TYR A 50 1.79 12.79 5.96
CA TYR A 50 1.71 12.67 7.41
C TYR A 50 2.39 13.88 8.07
N CYS A 51 1.57 14.84 8.49
CA CYS A 51 2.03 16.04 9.17
C CYS A 51 2.02 15.82 10.68
N SER A 52 3.16 16.01 11.33
CA SER A 52 3.31 15.90 12.79
C SER A 52 4.22 17.00 13.31
N GLY A 53 4.04 17.38 14.58
CA GLY A 53 4.74 18.52 15.18
C GLY A 53 4.23 19.88 14.67
N GLN A 54 4.76 20.95 15.25
CA GLN A 54 4.41 22.35 14.95
C GLN A 54 5.67 23.21 15.14
N GLY A 55 5.86 24.24 14.31
CA GLY A 55 6.97 25.20 14.46
C GLY A 55 7.74 25.46 13.16
N SER A 56 8.91 26.10 13.30
CA SER A 56 9.83 26.43 12.21
C SER A 56 11.27 26.08 12.59
N PRO A 57 12.08 25.51 11.68
CA PRO A 57 11.75 25.20 10.28
C PRO A 57 10.93 23.91 10.14
N VAL A 58 10.18 23.81 9.03
CA VAL A 58 9.54 22.55 8.63
C VAL A 58 10.60 21.63 8.03
N VAL A 59 10.64 20.37 8.48
CA VAL A 59 11.45 19.31 7.88
C VAL A 59 10.52 18.43 7.03
N VAL A 60 10.84 18.28 5.75
CA VAL A 60 10.06 17.46 4.81
C VAL A 60 10.86 16.21 4.48
N PHE A 61 10.23 15.05 4.69
CA PHE A 61 10.78 13.76 4.28
C PHE A 61 10.12 13.31 2.98
N GLU A 62 10.94 13.10 1.95
CA GLU A 62 10.53 12.47 0.71
C GLU A 62 11.17 11.09 0.62
N ASN A 63 10.39 10.10 0.22
CA ASN A 63 10.86 8.73 0.09
C ASN A 63 11.44 8.50 -1.31
N GLY A 64 12.44 7.63 -1.38
CA GLY A 64 13.05 7.24 -2.64
C GLY A 64 12.15 6.31 -3.47
N ILE A 65 12.58 6.05 -4.70
CA ILE A 65 11.91 5.08 -5.58
C ILE A 65 11.87 3.70 -4.91
N GLY A 66 10.70 3.05 -4.96
CA GLY A 66 10.50 1.70 -4.40
C GLY A 66 10.29 1.68 -2.88
N THR A 67 10.19 2.83 -2.24
CA THR A 67 9.90 2.97 -0.81
C THR A 67 8.56 3.67 -0.59
N ASP A 68 7.95 3.47 0.59
CA ASP A 68 6.72 4.14 1.02
C ASP A 68 6.96 5.02 2.25
N TRP A 69 5.90 5.69 2.73
CA TRP A 69 5.95 6.64 3.85
C TRP A 69 6.48 6.03 5.17
N THR A 70 6.43 4.70 5.34
CA THR A 70 6.93 4.03 6.55
C THR A 70 8.44 4.10 6.69
N TYR A 71 9.18 4.35 5.60
CA TYR A 71 10.64 4.51 5.66
C TYR A 71 11.03 5.78 6.42
N ALA A 72 10.31 6.89 6.18
CA ALA A 72 10.53 8.14 6.89
C ALA A 72 10.28 8.01 8.41
N GLN A 73 9.39 7.10 8.84
CA GLN A 73 9.13 6.88 10.26
C GLN A 73 10.37 6.39 11.02
N LYS A 74 11.31 5.71 10.35
CA LYS A 74 12.57 5.27 10.98
C LYS A 74 13.47 6.43 11.38
N ALA A 75 13.31 7.58 10.75
CA ALA A 75 14.06 8.79 11.05
C ALA A 75 13.41 9.63 12.17
N GLN A 76 12.13 9.38 12.48
CA GLN A 76 11.42 10.05 13.56
C GLN A 76 11.73 9.35 14.90
N PRO A 77 11.91 10.10 16.01
CA PRO A 77 12.14 9.53 17.34
C PRO A 77 10.94 8.74 17.86
#